data_AF-A0A135L730-F1
#
_entry.id   AF-A0A135L730-F1
#
_cell.length_a   1.000
_cell.length_b   1.000
_cell.length_c   1.000
_cell.angle_alpha   90.00
_cell.angle_beta   90.00
_cell.angle_gamma   90.00
#
_symmetry.space_group_name_H-M   'P 1'
#
loop_
_entity.id
_entity.type
_entity.pdbx_description
1 polymer ?
#
loop_
_entity_poly.entity_id
_entity_poly.type
_entity_poly.pdbx_seq_one_letter_code
_entity_poly.pdbx_strand_id
1 'polypeptide(L)'
;MKLIQLNDLSEFNVNPFLLLYNANYLTGNNDAKSVAKSLIYPRVLGTSINTSFGTQFQYFISNTLSGYVSAIQGLDIEFVDQIDSRRKYCQLKAGPNTINKDDVQTIINHFNGVRNLARTIDCQLG
;
A
#
# COMPACT_ATOMS: atom_id res chain seq x y z
N MET A 1 14.30 6.44 -5.03
CA MET A 1 13.72 5.09 -5.05
C MET A 1 14.74 4.14 -4.45
N LYS A 2 14.59 3.80 -3.18
CA LYS A 2 15.64 3.07 -2.44
C LYS A 2 15.27 1.59 -2.52
N LEU A 3 15.93 0.82 -3.39
CA LEU A 3 15.85 -0.65 -3.53
C LEU A 3 16.35 -1.39 -2.27
N ILE A 4 16.22 -0.79 -1.07
CA ILE A 4 16.92 -1.17 0.16
C ILE A 4 16.62 -2.61 0.58
N GLN A 5 15.45 -3.13 0.24
CA GLN A 5 14.93 -4.38 0.80
C GLN A 5 15.71 -5.65 0.39
N LEU A 6 16.73 -5.53 -0.46
CA LEU A 6 17.51 -6.68 -0.97
C LEU A 6 19.04 -6.46 -0.90
N ASN A 7 19.51 -5.44 -0.20
CA ASN A 7 20.95 -5.14 -0.13
C ASN A 7 21.73 -6.14 0.74
N ASP A 8 21.10 -6.65 1.79
CA ASP A 8 21.72 -7.54 2.76
C ASP A 8 21.06 -8.91 2.80
N LEU A 9 21.88 -9.96 2.94
CA LEU A 9 21.42 -11.34 3.07
C LEU A 9 20.54 -11.55 4.32
N SER A 10 20.72 -10.73 5.36
CA SER A 10 19.93 -10.77 6.59
C SER A 10 18.47 -10.35 6.40
N GLU A 11 18.16 -9.61 5.35
CA GLU A 11 16.78 -9.24 4.99
C GLU A 11 15.98 -10.44 4.44
N PHE A 12 16.65 -11.56 4.17
CA PHE A 12 16.03 -12.80 3.71
C PHE A 12 15.47 -13.63 4.86
N ASN A 13 14.30 -13.23 5.38
CA ASN A 13 13.48 -14.11 6.22
C ASN A 13 12.81 -15.19 5.35
N VAL A 14 13.38 -16.39 5.33
CA VAL A 14 12.97 -17.50 4.47
C VAL A 14 12.70 -18.73 5.31
N ASN A 15 11.60 -19.42 5.04
CA ASN A 15 11.37 -20.74 5.60
C ASN A 15 12.31 -21.77 4.90
N PRO A 16 13.29 -22.36 5.60
CA PRO A 16 14.25 -23.27 4.98
C PRO A 16 13.60 -24.53 4.39
N PHE A 17 12.46 -24.96 4.94
CA PHE A 17 11.73 -26.12 4.42
C PHE A 17 11.07 -25.88 3.06
N LEU A 18 10.70 -24.62 2.78
CA LEU A 18 10.04 -24.26 1.52
C LEU A 18 11.02 -23.81 0.44
N LEU A 19 12.28 -23.54 0.78
CA LEU A 19 13.26 -22.97 -0.14
C LEU A 19 13.48 -23.84 -1.39
N LEU A 20 13.78 -25.13 -1.20
CA LEU A 20 14.01 -26.06 -2.30
C LEU A 20 12.73 -26.37 -3.07
N TYR A 21 11.59 -26.41 -2.37
CA TYR A 21 10.29 -26.58 -3.01
C TYR A 21 9.98 -25.41 -3.96
N ASN A 22 10.15 -24.17 -3.49
CA ASN A 22 9.90 -22.97 -4.28
C ASN A 22 10.83 -22.86 -5.49
N ALA A 23 12.11 -23.24 -5.35
CA ALA A 23 13.05 -23.29 -6.46
C ALA A 23 12.62 -24.27 -7.55
N ASN A 24 12.27 -25.50 -7.15
CA ASN A 24 11.77 -26.52 -8.07
C ASN A 24 10.44 -26.13 -8.69
N TYR A 25 9.53 -25.51 -7.93
CA TYR A 25 8.26 -25.03 -8.45
C TYR A 25 8.44 -23.92 -9.50
N LEU A 26 9.33 -22.97 -9.24
CA LEU A 26 9.54 -21.81 -10.12
C LEU A 26 10.29 -22.17 -11.41
N THR A 27 11.26 -23.08 -11.34
CA THR A 27 12.23 -23.30 -12.43
C THR A 27 12.37 -24.75 -12.88
N GLY A 28 11.72 -25.69 -12.19
CA GLY A 28 11.85 -27.14 -12.44
C GLY A 28 13.12 -27.77 -11.87
N ASN A 29 13.99 -27.01 -11.20
CA ASN A 29 15.21 -27.54 -10.57
C ASN A 29 15.60 -26.77 -9.29
N ASN A 30 16.65 -27.21 -8.61
CA ASN A 30 17.13 -26.63 -7.34
C ASN A 30 18.59 -26.15 -7.40
N ASP A 31 19.09 -25.82 -8.59
CA ASP A 31 20.42 -25.23 -8.74
C ASP A 31 20.53 -23.91 -7.97
N ALA A 32 21.74 -23.52 -7.57
CA ALA A 32 21.98 -22.30 -6.79
C ALA A 32 21.33 -21.04 -7.41
N LYS A 33 21.32 -20.95 -8.74
CA LYS A 33 20.67 -19.84 -9.48
C LYS A 33 19.15 -19.86 -9.33
N SER A 34 18.54 -21.04 -9.32
CA SER A 34 17.09 -21.23 -9.19
C SER A 34 16.62 -20.96 -7.76
N VAL A 35 17.41 -21.38 -6.78
CA VAL A 35 17.23 -21.00 -5.38
C VAL A 35 17.29 -19.48 -5.25
N ALA A 36 18.31 -18.81 -5.81
CA ALA A 36 18.40 -17.35 -5.79
C ALA A 36 17.20 -16.64 -6.47
N LYS A 37 16.73 -17.14 -7.62
CA LYS A 37 15.53 -16.60 -8.30
C LYS A 37 14.28 -16.70 -7.44
N SER A 38 14.08 -17.85 -6.77
CA SER A 38 12.93 -18.06 -5.89
C SER A 38 12.90 -17.11 -4.69
N LEU A 39 14.07 -16.61 -4.26
CA LEU A 39 14.20 -15.63 -3.19
C LEU A 39 13.94 -14.19 -3.66
N ILE A 40 14.47 -13.83 -4.83
CA ILE A 40 14.45 -12.45 -5.33
C ILE A 40 13.12 -12.12 -6.01
N TYR A 41 12.62 -13.01 -6.87
CA TYR A 41 11.48 -12.69 -7.74
C TYR A 41 10.20 -12.33 -6.98
N PRO A 42 9.77 -13.06 -5.93
CA PRO A 42 8.57 -12.68 -5.18
C PRO A 42 8.69 -11.31 -4.51
N ARG A 43 9.89 -10.93 -4.10
CA ARG A 43 10.14 -9.65 -3.42
C ARG A 43 10.19 -8.49 -4.39
N VAL A 44 10.84 -8.67 -5.53
CA VAL A 44 10.89 -7.64 -6.58
C VAL A 44 9.50 -7.48 -7.21
N LEU A 45 8.87 -8.58 -7.63
CA LEU A 45 7.63 -8.54 -8.41
C LEU A 45 6.38 -8.36 -7.53
N GLY A 46 6.38 -8.89 -6.31
CA GLY A 46 5.24 -8.84 -5.40
C GLY A 46 5.27 -7.58 -4.53
N THR A 47 6.02 -7.62 -3.44
CA THR A 47 5.95 -6.58 -2.40
C THR A 47 6.59 -5.27 -2.82
N SER A 48 7.76 -5.30 -3.49
CA SER A 48 8.49 -4.07 -3.82
C SER A 48 7.78 -3.20 -4.85
N ILE A 49 7.24 -3.79 -5.91
CA ILE A 49 6.47 -3.05 -6.92
C ILE A 49 5.17 -2.51 -6.32
N ASN A 50 4.40 -3.34 -5.61
CA ASN A 50 3.12 -2.89 -5.04
C ASN A 50 3.30 -1.74 -4.03
N THR A 51 4.28 -1.85 -3.11
CA THR A 51 4.56 -0.79 -2.14
C THR A 51 5.09 0.46 -2.82
N SER A 52 6.08 0.33 -3.71
CA SER A 52 6.66 1.49 -4.38
C SER A 52 5.64 2.21 -5.27
N PHE A 53 4.80 1.47 -5.99
CA PHE A 53 3.73 2.04 -6.80
C PHE A 53 2.72 2.80 -5.96
N GLY A 54 2.23 2.21 -4.87
CA GLY A 54 1.27 2.88 -3.97
C GLY A 54 1.83 4.20 -3.43
N THR A 55 3.07 4.20 -2.95
CA THR A 55 3.74 5.41 -2.44
C THR A 55 3.94 6.46 -3.55
N GLN A 56 4.42 6.07 -4.73
CA GLN A 56 4.61 7.03 -5.83
C GLN A 56 3.28 7.60 -6.34
N PHE A 57 2.22 6.80 -6.35
CA PHE A 57 0.90 7.24 -6.75
C PHE A 57 0.30 8.25 -5.76
N GLN A 58 0.48 8.03 -4.46
CA GLN A 58 0.12 9.03 -3.44
C GLN A 58 0.84 10.36 -3.68
N TYR A 59 2.16 10.34 -3.90
CA TYR A 59 2.92 11.55 -4.23
C TYR A 59 2.45 12.23 -5.51
N PHE A 60 2.17 11.46 -6.55
CA PHE A 60 1.69 11.97 -7.82
C PHE A 60 0.36 12.72 -7.67
N ILE A 61 -0.59 12.16 -6.89
CA ILE A 61 -1.87 12.82 -6.66
C ILE A 61 -1.70 14.10 -5.87
N SER A 62 -0.93 14.10 -4.78
CA SER A 62 -0.69 15.30 -3.99
C SER A 62 -0.02 16.42 -4.79
N ASN A 63 0.89 16.08 -5.70
CA ASN A 63 1.63 17.09 -6.47
C ASN A 63 0.88 17.59 -7.72
N THR A 64 0.06 16.74 -8.35
CA THR A 64 -0.53 17.03 -9.68
C THR A 64 -2.00 17.42 -9.60
N LEU A 65 -2.77 16.85 -8.67
CA LEU A 65 -4.24 16.90 -8.70
C LEU A 65 -4.85 17.99 -7.80
N SER A 66 -4.06 18.93 -7.27
CA SER A 66 -4.52 19.92 -6.28
C SER A 66 -5.23 19.29 -5.06
N GLY A 67 -5.03 17.99 -4.83
CA GLY A 67 -5.52 17.28 -3.67
C GLY A 67 -4.60 17.63 -2.50
N TYR A 68 -5.15 18.28 -1.48
CA TYR A 68 -4.40 18.61 -0.29
C TYR A 68 -4.12 17.31 0.49
N VAL A 69 -2.92 17.20 1.03
CA VAL A 69 -2.64 16.19 2.06
C VAL A 69 -3.62 16.45 3.20
N SER A 70 -4.44 15.46 3.54
CA SER A 70 -5.48 15.68 4.56
C SER A 70 -4.82 16.00 5.90
N ALA A 71 -5.29 17.06 6.57
CA ALA A 71 -4.87 17.37 7.94
C ALA A 71 -5.46 16.40 8.98
N ILE A 72 -6.33 15.48 8.56
CA ILE A 72 -7.07 14.58 9.42
C ILE A 72 -6.37 13.22 9.47
N GLN A 73 -6.06 12.77 10.68
CA GLN A 73 -5.36 11.51 10.90
C GLN A 73 -6.15 10.32 10.33
N GLY A 74 -5.51 9.53 9.49
CA GLY A 74 -6.09 8.33 8.88
C GLY A 74 -6.69 8.52 7.48
N LEU A 75 -6.65 9.74 6.93
CA LEU A 75 -7.02 10.05 5.55
C LEU A 75 -5.80 10.46 4.74
N ASP A 76 -5.80 10.11 3.45
CA ASP A 76 -4.66 10.38 2.58
C ASP A 76 -4.85 11.69 1.79
N ILE A 77 -6.04 11.93 1.24
CA ILE A 77 -6.30 13.09 0.37
C ILE A 77 -7.61 13.78 0.72
N GLU A 78 -7.57 15.10 0.61
CA GLU A 78 -8.73 15.98 0.58
C GLU A 78 -8.80 16.72 -0.76
N PHE A 79 -9.96 16.74 -1.41
CA PHE A 79 -10.16 17.43 -2.69
C PHE A 79 -11.58 17.96 -2.85
N VAL A 80 -11.77 18.93 -3.75
CA VAL A 80 -13.09 19.38 -4.20
C VAL A 80 -13.48 18.56 -5.42
N ASP A 81 -14.56 17.79 -5.31
CA ASP A 81 -15.06 16.96 -6.40
C ASP A 81 -15.58 17.83 -7.55
N GLN A 82 -15.15 17.56 -8.78
CA GLN A 82 -15.54 18.35 -9.94
C GLN A 82 -16.99 18.11 -10.39
N ILE A 83 -17.62 17.00 -9.99
CA ILE A 83 -18.98 16.64 -10.37
C ILE A 83 -19.99 17.36 -9.47
N ASP A 84 -19.77 17.37 -8.16
CA ASP A 84 -20.72 17.92 -7.19
C ASP A 84 -20.20 19.14 -6.40
N SER A 85 -18.97 19.58 -6.65
CA SER A 85 -18.32 20.74 -6.00
C SER A 85 -18.22 20.63 -4.47
N ARG A 86 -18.29 19.42 -3.90
CA ARG A 86 -18.16 19.20 -2.45
C ARG A 86 -16.73 18.82 -2.07
N ARG A 87 -16.31 19.24 -0.87
CA ARG A 87 -15.07 18.74 -0.25
C ARG A 87 -15.26 17.28 0.15
N LYS A 88 -14.41 16.40 -0.37
CA LYS A 88 -14.41 14.97 -0.08
C LYS A 88 -13.06 14.55 0.46
N TYR A 89 -13.10 13.50 1.29
CA TYR A 89 -11.94 12.95 1.95
C TYR A 89 -11.85 11.47 1.59
N CYS A 90 -10.66 10.99 1.22
CA CYS A 90 -10.48 9.59 0.88
C CYS A 90 -9.16 9.03 1.40
N GLN A 91 -9.17 7.71 1.56
CA GLN A 91 -7.98 6.91 1.80
C GLN A 91 -7.67 6.12 0.53
N LEU A 92 -6.41 6.16 0.08
CA LEU A 92 -5.94 5.47 -1.11
C LEU A 92 -5.45 4.07 -0.76
N LYS A 93 -5.87 3.09 -1.56
CA LYS A 93 -5.43 1.70 -1.45
C LYS A 93 -5.09 1.18 -2.84
N ALA A 94 -3.90 0.59 -2.98
CA ALA A 94 -3.36 0.16 -4.28
C ALA A 94 -3.98 -1.14 -4.83
N GLY A 95 -4.88 -1.80 -4.09
CA GLY A 95 -5.55 -3.01 -4.55
C GLY A 95 -6.44 -3.68 -3.50
N PRO A 96 -7.22 -4.69 -3.90
CA PRO A 96 -8.23 -5.35 -3.05
C PRO A 96 -7.64 -6.07 -1.85
N ASN A 97 -6.41 -6.58 -1.97
CA ASN A 97 -5.72 -7.29 -0.88
C ASN A 97 -5.00 -6.33 0.10
N THR A 98 -5.12 -5.01 -0.08
CA THR A 98 -4.48 -4.01 0.80
C THR A 98 -5.28 -3.76 2.08
N ILE A 99 -6.50 -4.32 2.17
CA ILE A 99 -7.37 -4.21 3.34
C ILE A 99 -7.50 -5.61 3.94
N ASN A 100 -6.94 -5.83 5.13
CA ASN A 100 -7.24 -7.03 5.89
C ASN A 100 -8.59 -6.87 6.60
N LYS A 101 -9.22 -7.99 6.99
CA LYS A 101 -10.50 -7.98 7.71
C LYS A 101 -10.45 -7.10 8.98
N ASP A 102 -9.34 -7.15 9.71
CA ASP A 102 -9.14 -6.37 10.94
C ASP A 102 -8.90 -4.88 10.67
N ASP A 103 -8.43 -4.52 9.47
CA ASP A 103 -8.24 -3.13 9.04
C ASP A 103 -9.59 -2.43 8.75
N VAL A 104 -10.64 -3.19 8.42
CA VAL A 104 -11.97 -2.63 8.08
C VAL A 104 -12.54 -1.83 9.25
N GLN A 105 -12.46 -2.36 10.47
CA GLN A 105 -12.97 -1.67 11.66
C GLN A 105 -12.18 -0.37 11.93
N THR A 106 -10.87 -0.40 11.71
CA THR A 106 -9.99 0.78 11.87
C THR A 106 -10.36 1.87 10.87
N ILE A 107 -10.61 1.50 9.61
CA ILE A 107 -11.05 2.43 8.56
C ILE A 107 -12.41 3.05 8.92
N ILE A 108 -13.38 2.21 9.33
CA ILE A 108 -14.70 2.69 9.80
C ILE A 108 -14.55 3.67 10.96
N ASN A 109 -13.66 3.38 11.90
CA ASN A 109 -13.41 4.24 13.06
C ASN A 109 -12.78 5.58 12.64
N HIS A 110 -11.86 5.60 11.67
CA HIS A 110 -11.32 6.85 11.12
C HIS A 110 -12.43 7.71 10.50
N PHE A 111 -13.25 7.13 9.62
CA PHE A 111 -14.37 7.86 8.99
C PHE A 111 -15.42 8.34 10.01
N ASN A 112 -15.69 7.56 11.05
CA ASN A 112 -16.55 7.99 12.16
C ASN A 112 -15.94 9.17 12.93
N GLY A 113 -14.61 9.15 13.16
CA GLY A 113 -13.87 10.27 13.74
C GLY A 113 -14.02 11.54 12.90
N VAL A 114 -13.86 11.42 11.58
CA VAL A 114 -14.06 12.55 10.65
C VAL A 114 -15.49 13.06 10.71
N ARG A 115 -16.49 12.17 10.72
CA ARG A 115 -17.91 12.55 10.82
C ARG A 115 -18.22 13.29 12.10
N ASN A 116 -17.57 12.94 13.20
CA ASN A 116 -17.73 13.65 14.46
C ASN A 116 -17.05 15.02 14.42
N LEU A 117 -15.86 15.12 13.83
CA LEU A 117 -15.16 16.41 13.64
C LEU A 117 -15.92 17.35 12.70
N ALA A 118 -16.51 16.81 11.62
CA ALA A 118 -17.34 17.50 10.66
C ALA A 118 -18.70 17.99 11.23
N ARG A 119 -19.11 17.50 12.41
CA ARG A 119 -20.23 18.08 13.17
C ARG A 119 -19.80 19.30 13.98
N THR A 120 -18.52 19.42 14.28
CA THR A 120 -17.92 20.54 15.02
C THR A 120 -17.43 21.64 14.07
N ILE A 121 -17.13 21.29 12.82
CA ILE A 121 -16.61 22.17 11.76
C ILE A 121 -17.54 22.01 10.55
N ASP A 122 -18.14 23.08 10.02
CA ASP A 122 -19.12 23.04 8.92
C ASP A 122 -18.57 22.37 7.65
N CYS A 123 -18.63 21.04 7.59
CA CYS A 123 -18.08 20.23 6.51
C CYS A 123 -18.97 19.00 6.29
N GLN A 124 -19.33 18.71 5.04
CA GLN A 124 -20.17 17.55 4.71
C GLN A 124 -19.30 16.39 4.18
N LEU A 125 -19.54 15.17 4.66
CA LEU A 125 -18.88 13.95 4.19
C LEU A 125 -19.80 13.19 3.23
N GLY A 126 -19.28 12.85 2.05
CA GLY A 126 -19.92 11.97 1.07
C GLY A 126 -19.49 10.51 1.25
#